data_AF-A0A5E4M5Z6-F1
#
_entry.id   AF-A0A5E4M5Z6-F1
#
_cell.length_a   1.000
_cell.length_b   1.000
_cell.length_c   1.000
_cell.angle_alpha   90.00
_cell.angle_beta   90.00
_cell.angle_gamma   90.00
#
_symmetry.space_group_name_H-M   'P 1'
#
loop_
_entity.id
_entity.type
_entity.pdbx_description
1 polymer ?
#
loop_
_entity_poly.entity_id
_entity_poly.type
_entity_poly.pdbx_seq_one_letter_code
_entity_poly.pdbx_strand_id
1 'polypeptide(L)'
;MKKLSPAQRLQIIQLYYENQRSARIVFRKLRQTYGQHNRSTESTIRSTVIQFSLLDNTRPNRPHPECSEENIVAVAGIVAVMNRFGAVLNSLACRMQRLGVFCGKILA
;
A
#
# COMPACT_ATOMS: atom_id res chain seq x y z
N MET A 1 -11.48 14.99 -22.75
CA MET A 1 -10.04 14.89 -23.11
C MET A 1 -9.78 13.53 -23.74
N LYS A 2 -9.18 13.46 -24.94
CA LYS A 2 -8.75 12.18 -25.53
C LYS A 2 -7.70 11.55 -24.62
N LYS A 3 -7.96 10.33 -24.13
CA LYS A 3 -7.05 9.60 -23.25
C LYS A 3 -5.85 9.14 -24.10
N LEU A 4 -4.64 9.57 -23.72
CA LEU A 4 -3.41 9.11 -24.37
C LEU A 4 -3.26 7.61 -24.19
N SER A 5 -2.85 6.90 -25.25
CA SER A 5 -2.56 5.47 -25.14
C SER A 5 -1.33 5.23 -24.24
N PRO A 6 -1.22 4.07 -23.58
CA PRO A 6 -0.05 3.73 -22.77
C PRO A 6 1.27 3.87 -23.55
N ALA A 7 1.29 3.42 -24.81
CA ALA A 7 2.45 3.54 -25.68
C ALA A 7 2.83 5.02 -25.96
N GLN A 8 1.85 5.89 -26.21
CA GLN A 8 2.09 7.32 -26.39
C GLN A 8 2.68 7.97 -25.14
N ARG A 9 2.20 7.59 -23.95
CA ARG A 9 2.72 8.12 -22.69
C ARG A 9 4.19 7.74 -22.49
N LEU A 10 4.54 6.48 -22.70
CA LEU A 10 5.92 6.01 -22.60
C LEU A 10 6.84 6.74 -23.59
N GLN A 11 6.40 6.93 -24.83
CA GLN A 11 7.19 7.66 -25.82
C GLN A 11 7.42 9.13 -25.42
N ILE A 12 6.42 9.79 -24.85
CA ILE A 12 6.55 11.16 -24.33
C ILE A 12 7.56 11.21 -23.19
N ILE A 13 7.51 10.25 -22.25
CA ILE A 13 8.42 10.17 -21.11
C ILE A 13 9.85 9.91 -21.57
N GLN A 14 10.04 8.96 -22.49
CA GLN A 14 11.33 8.65 -23.07
C GLN A 14 11.95 9.89 -23.74
N LEU A 15 11.19 10.54 -24.63
CA LEU A 15 11.62 11.79 -25.26
C LEU A 15 11.92 12.89 -24.24
N TYR A 16 11.17 12.96 -23.15
CA TYR A 16 11.40 13.96 -22.10
C TYR A 16 12.76 13.78 -21.42
N TYR A 17 13.14 12.56 -21.08
CA TYR A 17 14.45 12.30 -20.47
C TYR A 17 15.61 12.43 -21.46
N GLU A 18 15.43 12.03 -22.72
CA GLU A 18 16.45 12.20 -23.77
C GLU A 18 16.73 13.67 -24.11
N ASN A 19 15.76 14.57 -23.95
CA ASN A 19 15.86 15.98 -24.34
C ASN A 19 16.01 16.91 -23.13
N GLN A 20 16.84 16.51 -22.16
CA GLN A 20 17.21 17.31 -20.98
C GLN A 20 15.98 17.80 -20.17
N ARG A 21 14.91 17.01 -20.13
CA ARG A 21 13.69 17.33 -19.37
C ARG A 21 12.99 18.61 -19.83
N SER A 22 13.14 19.00 -21.09
CA SER A 22 12.47 20.18 -21.64
C SER A 22 11.17 19.83 -22.35
N ALA A 23 10.04 20.17 -21.73
CA ALA A 23 8.70 19.95 -22.32
C ALA A 23 8.53 20.65 -23.69
N ARG A 24 9.19 21.80 -23.88
CA ARG A 24 9.14 22.57 -25.13
C ARG A 24 9.86 21.89 -26.28
N ILE A 25 10.99 21.22 -26.02
CA ILE A 25 11.73 20.45 -27.03
C ILE A 25 10.93 19.19 -27.41
N VAL A 26 10.38 18.50 -26.40
CA VAL A 26 9.53 17.32 -26.61
C VAL A 26 8.31 17.68 -27.46
N PHE A 27 7.66 18.80 -27.17
CA PHE A 27 6.53 19.30 -27.96
C PHE A 27 6.88 19.54 -29.45
N ARG A 28 8.10 20.05 -29.73
CA ARG A 28 8.59 20.23 -31.10
C ARG A 28 8.83 18.89 -31.79
N LYS A 29 9.46 17.93 -31.11
CA LYS A 29 9.69 16.56 -31.65
C LYS A 29 8.39 15.83 -31.90
N LEU A 30 7.42 15.90 -30.98
CA LEU A 30 6.10 15.29 -31.15
C LEU A 30 5.34 15.85 -32.37
N ARG A 31 5.56 17.13 -32.73
CA ARG A 31 4.99 17.70 -33.96
C ARG A 31 5.53 17.00 -35.21
N GLN A 32 6.79 16.60 -35.22
CA GLN A 32 7.40 15.88 -36.34
C GLN A 32 6.89 14.44 -36.42
N THR A 33 6.66 13.77 -35.28
CA THR A 33 6.22 12.37 -35.23
C THR A 33 4.73 12.19 -35.48
N TYR A 34 3.88 13.00 -34.83
CA TYR A 34 2.42 12.83 -34.84
C TYR A 34 1.68 13.82 -35.76
N GLY A 35 2.40 14.79 -36.34
CA GLY A 35 1.82 15.89 -37.09
C GLY A 35 1.17 16.96 -36.20
N GLN A 36 0.61 17.99 -36.83
CA GLN A 36 0.10 19.18 -36.13
C GLN A 36 -1.13 18.90 -35.25
N HIS A 37 -2.02 18.01 -35.68
CA HIS A 37 -3.33 17.80 -35.06
C HIS A 37 -3.37 16.69 -34.01
N ASN A 38 -2.43 15.74 -34.05
CA ASN A 38 -2.39 14.62 -33.09
C ASN A 38 -1.33 14.79 -32.00
N ARG A 39 -0.62 15.93 -31.95
CA ARG A 39 0.40 16.17 -30.93
C ARG A 39 -0.20 16.43 -29.55
N SER A 40 0.52 16.00 -28.53
CA SER A 40 0.20 16.35 -27.14
C SER A 40 0.59 17.78 -26.82
N THR A 41 -0.27 18.51 -26.11
CA THR A 41 0.02 19.87 -25.61
C THR A 41 1.10 19.85 -24.53
N GLU A 42 1.84 20.94 -24.37
CA GLU A 42 2.89 21.06 -23.35
C GLU A 42 2.37 20.79 -21.93
N SER A 43 1.16 21.26 -21.60
CA SER A 43 0.51 20.96 -20.32
C SER A 43 0.29 19.46 -20.13
N THR A 44 -0.12 18.75 -21.18
CA THR A 44 -0.33 17.30 -21.14
C THR A 44 0.98 16.56 -20.95
N ILE A 45 2.06 17.02 -21.59
CA ILE A 45 3.42 16.47 -21.43
C ILE A 45 3.85 16.59 -19.96
N ARG A 46 3.76 17.81 -19.39
CA ARG A 46 4.12 18.05 -17.97
C ARG A 46 3.28 17.20 -17.02
N SER A 47 1.97 17.15 -17.24
CA SER A 47 1.07 16.31 -16.42
C SER A 47 1.43 14.83 -16.51
N THR A 48 1.80 14.33 -17.69
CA THR A 48 2.18 12.93 -17.89
C THR A 48 3.48 12.61 -17.14
N VAL A 49 4.48 13.50 -17.21
CA VAL A 49 5.75 13.36 -16.47
C VAL A 49 5.53 13.39 -14.97
N ILE A 50 4.72 14.32 -14.47
CA ILE A 50 4.39 14.39 -13.04
C ILE A 50 3.71 13.10 -12.58
N GLN A 51 2.70 12.61 -13.32
CA GLN A 51 2.04 11.35 -12.97
C GLN A 51 2.99 10.16 -13.01
N PHE A 52 3.92 10.12 -13.96
CA PHE A 52 4.94 9.07 -14.02
C PHE A 52 5.85 9.11 -12.79
N SER A 53 6.37 10.30 -12.44
CA SER A 53 7.21 10.46 -11.24
C SER A 53 6.47 10.12 -9.94
N LEU A 54 5.16 10.37 -9.86
CA LEU A 54 4.36 10.01 -8.70
C LEU A 54 4.13 8.49 -8.61
N LEU A 55 3.96 7.81 -9.74
CA LEU A 55 3.82 6.35 -9.82
C LEU A 55 5.14 5.64 -9.45
N ASP A 56 6.29 6.15 -9.89
CA ASP A 56 7.60 5.57 -9.51
C ASP A 56 7.87 5.66 -7.99
N ASN A 57 7.21 6.60 -7.29
CA ASN A 57 7.28 6.74 -5.84
C ASN A 57 6.25 5.89 -5.09
N THR A 58 5.34 5.19 -5.80
CA THR A 58 4.51 4.18 -5.15
C THR A 58 5.37 2.95 -4.87
N ARG A 59 5.79 2.84 -3.61
CA ARG A 59 6.40 1.64 -3.02
C ARG A 59 5.77 0.37 -3.61
N PRO A 60 6.56 -0.71 -3.85
CA PRO A 60 5.96 -2.00 -4.14
C PRO A 60 4.93 -2.28 -3.06
N ASN A 61 3.73 -2.64 -3.52
CA ASN A 61 2.57 -3.01 -2.72
C ASN A 61 3.05 -3.58 -1.38
N ARG A 62 2.88 -2.85 -0.27
CA ARG A 62 3.21 -3.38 1.05
C ARG A 62 2.52 -4.74 1.11
N PRO A 63 3.22 -5.86 1.31
CA PRO A 63 2.60 -7.16 1.28
C PRO A 63 1.39 -7.11 2.21
N HIS A 64 0.21 -7.29 1.64
CA HIS A 64 -0.98 -7.46 2.44
C HIS A 64 -0.74 -8.76 3.19
N PRO A 65 -0.83 -8.80 4.53
CA PRO A 65 -0.72 -10.06 5.24
C PRO A 65 -1.87 -10.94 4.75
N GLU A 66 -1.55 -11.92 3.90
CA GLU A 66 -2.51 -12.93 3.48
C GLU A 66 -2.88 -13.74 4.73
N CYS A 67 -4.17 -13.82 5.02
CA CYS A 67 -4.70 -14.78 5.99
C CYS A 67 -4.57 -16.18 5.39
N SER A 68 -3.36 -16.75 5.45
CA SER A 68 -3.14 -18.15 5.12
C SER A 68 -3.85 -19.03 6.14
N GLU A 69 -4.27 -20.22 5.72
CA GLU A 69 -4.97 -21.18 6.59
C GLU A 69 -4.13 -21.52 7.83
N GLU A 70 -2.82 -21.56 7.70
CA GLU A 70 -1.88 -21.81 8.79
C GLU A 70 -1.90 -20.70 9.84
N ASN A 71 -2.00 -19.44 9.42
CA ASN A 71 -2.10 -18.31 10.34
C ASN A 71 -3.45 -18.32 11.10
N ILE A 72 -4.53 -18.67 10.42
CA ILE A 72 -5.86 -18.81 11.06
C ILE A 72 -5.84 -19.94 12.10
N VAL A 73 -5.29 -21.10 11.75
CA VAL A 73 -5.16 -22.24 12.65
C VAL A 73 -4.23 -21.93 13.83
N ALA A 74 -3.10 -21.26 13.59
CA ALA A 74 -2.17 -20.86 14.64
C ALA A 74 -2.80 -19.87 15.63
N VAL A 75 -3.50 -18.85 15.13
CA VAL A 75 -4.21 -17.87 15.98
C VAL A 75 -5.33 -18.54 16.77
N ALA A 76 -6.12 -19.42 16.15
CA ALA A 76 -7.16 -20.18 16.85
C ALA A 76 -6.59 -21.06 17.97
N GLY A 77 -5.43 -21.70 17.73
CA GLY A 77 -4.70 -22.47 18.74
C GLY A 77 -4.25 -21.61 19.93
N ILE A 78 -3.68 -20.44 19.67
CA ILE A 78 -3.25 -19.49 20.72
C ILE A 78 -4.45 -19.05 21.56
N VAL A 79 -5.56 -18.66 20.93
CA VAL A 79 -6.78 -18.22 21.64
C VAL A 79 -7.35 -19.35 22.51
N ALA A 80 -7.39 -20.58 22.01
CA ALA A 80 -7.86 -21.74 22.77
C ALA A 80 -6.99 -22.02 24.00
N VAL A 81 -5.65 -21.91 23.85
CA VAL A 81 -4.69 -22.08 24.95
C VAL A 81 -4.87 -20.97 25.99
N MET A 82 -4.97 -19.71 25.57
CA MET A 82 -5.18 -18.56 26.46
C MET A 82 -6.47 -18.67 27.26
N ASN A 83 -7.57 -19.11 26.64
CA ASN A 83 -8.86 -19.31 27.32
C ASN A 83 -8.77 -20.41 28.39
N ARG A 84 -8.04 -21.51 28.11
CA ARG A 84 -7.80 -22.55 29.11
C ARG A 84 -6.96 -22.04 30.26
N PHE A 85 -5.91 -21.26 29.99
CA PHE A 85 -5.11 -20.63 31.05
C PHE A 85 -5.95 -19.68 31.91
N GLY A 86 -6.80 -18.84 31.30
CA GLY A 86 -7.72 -17.97 32.03
C GLY A 86 -8.67 -18.75 32.94
N ALA A 87 -9.23 -19.86 32.47
CA ALA A 87 -10.09 -20.73 33.28
C ALA A 87 -9.34 -21.37 34.47
N VAL A 88 -8.08 -21.78 34.27
CA VAL A 88 -7.24 -22.33 35.34
C VAL A 88 -6.91 -21.26 36.38
N LEU A 89 -6.55 -20.05 35.95
CA LEU A 89 -6.26 -18.93 36.85
C LEU A 89 -7.50 -18.52 37.65
N ASN A 90 -8.67 -18.46 37.01
CA ASN A 90 -9.94 -18.16 37.68
C ASN A 90 -10.32 -19.26 38.69
N SER A 91 -10.14 -20.54 38.33
CA SER A 91 -10.36 -21.67 39.24
C SER A 91 -9.44 -21.62 40.46
N LEU A 92 -8.16 -21.30 40.25
CA LEU A 92 -7.19 -21.13 41.33
C LEU A 92 -7.57 -19.94 42.23
N ALA A 93 -7.93 -18.81 41.64
CA ALA A 93 -8.39 -17.63 42.39
C ALA A 93 -9.62 -17.96 43.28
N CYS A 94 -10.62 -18.66 42.74
CA CYS A 94 -11.79 -19.10 43.50
C CYS A 94 -11.44 -20.05 44.66
N ARG A 95 -10.48 -20.97 44.46
CA ARG A 95 -9.99 -21.86 45.53
C ARG A 95 -9.24 -21.10 46.61
N MET A 96 -8.40 -20.15 46.23
CA MET A 96 -7.64 -19.31 47.16
C MET A 96 -8.55 -18.41 48.01
N GLN A 97 -9.65 -17.91 47.45
CA GLN A 97 -10.69 -17.20 48.20
C GLN A 97 -11.42 -18.12 49.20
N ARG A 98 -11.79 -19.34 48.78
CA ARG A 98 -12.44 -20.33 49.68
C ARG A 98 -11.55 -20.78 50.84
N LEU A 99 -10.24 -20.87 50.62
CA LEU A 99 -9.26 -21.22 51.65
C LEU A 99 -8.89 -20.04 52.55
N GLY A 100 -9.44 -18.84 52.31
CA GLY A 100 -9.16 -17.64 53.11
C GLY A 100 -7.74 -17.09 52.93
N VAL A 101 -6.98 -17.58 51.95
CA VAL A 101 -5.58 -17.20 51.71
C VAL A 101 -5.47 -15.87 50.95
N PHE A 102 -6.53 -15.47 50.25
CA PHE A 102 -6.59 -14.21 49.50
C PHE A 102 -7.67 -13.28 50.10
N CYS A 103 -7.25 -12.34 50.96
CA CYS A 103 -8.06 -11.18 51.33
C CYS A 103 -7.46 -9.97 50.60
N GLY A 104 -7.95 -9.67 49.40
CA GLY A 104 -7.37 -8.63 48.57
C GLY A 104 -8.41 -7.92 47.73
N LYS A 105 -8.76 -6.70 48.15
CA LYS A 105 -9.30 -5.65 47.27
C LYS A 105 -8.41 -5.59 46.03
N ILE A 106 -8.91 -6.03 44.88
CA ILE A 106 -8.37 -5.61 43.60
C ILE A 106 -8.96 -4.22 43.40
N LEU A 107 -8.11 -3.21 43.62
CA LEU A 107 -8.37 -1.79 43.41
C LEU A 107 -8.94 -1.61 41.98
N ALA A 108 -10.16 -1.11 41.90
CA ALA A 108 -10.71 -0.47 40.71
C ALA A 108 -10.65 1.04 40.91
#